data_AF-A0A811UBM6-F1
#
_entry.id   AF-A0A811UBM6-F1
#
_cell.length_a   1.000
_cell.length_b   1.000
_cell.length_c   1.000
_cell.angle_alpha   90.00
_cell.angle_beta   90.00
_cell.angle_gamma   90.00
#
_symmetry.space_group_name_H-M   'P 1'
#
loop_
_entity.id
_entity.type
_entity.pdbx_description
1 polymer ?
#
loop_
_entity_poly.entity_id
_entity_poly.type
_entity_poly.pdbx_seq_one_letter_code
_entity_poly.pdbx_strand_id
1 'polypeptide(L)'
;MVDMLLSVRSLDVNLQTIEDKSALEMCLLNSKDSWRIPTKLIELGANVNRIKESTQESLLQILTKNNLEEAAIFLSDYGDFNHVDAEGFTVLHLAAKKSLSNLVAKLLEIGANPNVQLEKSQMKTPIHLAVEADAVGVLEKS
;
A
#
# COMPACT_ATOMS: atom_id res chain seq x y z
N MET A 1 -24.87 -10.27 4.15
CA MET A 1 -24.78 -10.30 2.68
C MET A 1 -23.40 -10.73 2.21
N VAL A 2 -22.32 -9.99 2.51
CA VAL A 2 -20.94 -10.36 2.12
C VAL A 2 -20.55 -11.77 2.57
N ASP A 3 -20.83 -12.13 3.82
CA ASP A 3 -20.51 -13.47 4.36
C ASP A 3 -21.20 -14.63 3.62
N MET A 4 -22.39 -14.38 3.06
CA MET A 4 -23.11 -15.37 2.26
C MET A 4 -22.35 -15.65 0.96
N LEU A 5 -21.83 -14.60 0.30
CA LEU A 5 -21.02 -14.75 -0.92
C LEU A 5 -19.69 -15.43 -0.61
N LEU A 6 -19.02 -15.06 0.48
CA LEU A 6 -17.74 -15.66 0.90
C LEU A 6 -17.85 -17.17 1.24
N SER A 7 -19.05 -17.69 1.46
CA SER A 7 -19.30 -19.12 1.69
C SER A 7 -19.40 -19.94 0.40
N VAL A 8 -19.47 -19.30 -0.77
CA VAL A 8 -19.60 -19.97 -2.07
C VAL A 8 -18.26 -20.59 -2.46
N ARG A 9 -18.20 -21.92 -2.59
CA ARG A 9 -16.96 -22.67 -2.89
C ARG A 9 -16.29 -22.29 -4.21
N SER A 10 -17.07 -21.87 -5.19
CA SER A 10 -16.59 -21.46 -6.51
C SER A 10 -16.32 -19.95 -6.62
N LEU A 11 -16.32 -19.22 -5.51
CA LEU A 11 -16.06 -17.79 -5.52
C LEU A 11 -14.60 -17.54 -5.89
N ASP A 12 -14.39 -16.80 -6.99
CA ASP A 12 -13.10 -16.23 -7.31
C ASP A 12 -13.00 -14.81 -6.71
N VAL A 13 -12.19 -14.68 -5.66
CA VAL A 13 -11.97 -13.41 -4.93
C VAL A 13 -11.00 -12.46 -5.65
N ASN A 14 -10.36 -12.91 -6.74
CA ASN A 14 -9.34 -12.16 -7.47
C ASN A 14 -9.85 -11.48 -8.72
N LEU A 15 -11.13 -11.69 -9.09
CA LEU A 15 -11.76 -10.96 -10.17
C LEU A 15 -11.70 -9.45 -9.92
N GLN A 16 -11.47 -8.71 -11.00
CA GLN A 16 -11.25 -7.27 -10.96
C GLN A 16 -12.41 -6.53 -11.61
N THR A 17 -12.67 -5.31 -11.13
CA THR A 17 -13.57 -4.38 -11.81
C THR A 17 -12.95 -3.90 -13.12
N ILE A 18 -13.70 -3.11 -13.90
CA ILE A 18 -13.18 -2.42 -15.09
C ILE A 18 -12.08 -1.39 -14.79
N GLU A 19 -11.88 -1.04 -13.51
CA GLU A 19 -10.81 -0.16 -13.03
C GLU A 19 -9.63 -0.95 -12.44
N ASP A 20 -9.60 -2.26 -12.71
CA ASP A 20 -8.66 -3.25 -12.22
C ASP A 20 -8.68 -3.45 -10.69
N LYS A 21 -9.75 -3.08 -9.99
CA LYS A 21 -9.82 -3.20 -8.51
C LYS A 21 -10.31 -4.58 -8.10
N SER A 22 -9.56 -5.27 -7.24
CA SER A 22 -10.01 -6.55 -6.64
C SER A 22 -10.96 -6.32 -5.46
N ALA A 23 -11.66 -7.36 -5.02
CA ALA A 23 -12.49 -7.29 -3.81
C ALA A 23 -11.69 -6.89 -2.56
N LEU A 24 -10.44 -7.35 -2.46
CA LEU A 24 -9.52 -6.97 -1.37
C LEU A 24 -9.20 -5.48 -1.42
N GLU A 25 -8.87 -4.95 -2.60
CA GLU A 25 -8.61 -3.52 -2.79
C GLU A 25 -9.83 -2.66 -2.41
N MET A 26 -11.01 -3.03 -2.89
CA MET A 26 -12.25 -2.30 -2.59
C MET A 26 -12.52 -2.23 -1.09
N CYS A 27 -12.25 -3.31 -0.35
CA CYS A 27 -12.42 -3.33 1.10
C CYS A 27 -11.40 -2.44 1.82
N LEU A 28 -10.14 -2.49 1.41
CA LEU A 28 -9.06 -1.72 2.05
C LEU A 28 -9.17 -0.22 1.76
N LEU A 29 -9.61 0.16 0.55
CA LEU A 29 -9.87 1.56 0.18
C LEU A 29 -11.03 2.20 0.96
N ASN A 30 -11.97 1.40 1.47
CA ASN A 30 -13.15 1.87 2.19
C ASN A 30 -13.14 1.47 3.67
N SER A 31 -11.98 1.05 4.20
CA SER A 31 -11.89 0.49 5.55
C SER A 31 -12.35 1.50 6.61
N LYS A 32 -13.24 1.04 7.50
CA LYS A 32 -13.67 1.73 8.73
C LYS A 32 -13.19 0.92 9.95
N ASP A 33 -11.91 0.58 9.96
CA ASP A 33 -11.22 -0.13 11.05
C ASP A 33 -11.58 -1.62 11.20
N SER A 34 -12.36 -2.21 10.28
CA SER A 34 -12.73 -3.63 10.34
C SER A 34 -11.85 -4.51 9.44
N TRP A 35 -10.86 -5.17 10.06
CA TRP A 35 -9.97 -6.12 9.38
C TRP A 35 -10.58 -7.50 9.13
N ARG A 36 -11.85 -7.72 9.50
CA ARG A 36 -12.51 -9.03 9.38
C ARG A 36 -12.66 -9.50 7.93
N ILE A 37 -13.22 -8.65 7.07
CA ILE A 37 -13.43 -8.97 5.65
C ILE A 37 -12.11 -9.10 4.88
N PRO A 38 -11.13 -8.17 4.99
CA PRO A 38 -9.88 -8.31 4.24
C PRO A 38 -9.09 -9.54 4.71
N THR A 39 -9.06 -9.84 6.01
CA THR A 39 -8.47 -11.10 6.52
C THR A 39 -9.14 -12.31 5.88
N LYS A 40 -10.48 -12.32 5.81
CA LYS A 40 -11.20 -13.45 5.21
C LYS A 40 -10.92 -13.61 3.71
N LEU A 41 -10.80 -12.50 2.98
CA LEU A 41 -10.43 -12.53 1.56
C LEU A 41 -9.01 -13.10 1.37
N ILE A 42 -8.06 -12.70 2.21
CA ILE A 42 -6.68 -13.23 2.18
C ILE A 42 -6.67 -14.73 2.49
N GLU A 43 -7.42 -15.20 3.49
CA GLU A 43 -7.59 -16.64 3.79
C GLU A 43 -8.16 -17.43 2.61
N LEU A 44 -8.99 -16.79 1.78
CA LEU A 44 -9.57 -17.38 0.57
C LEU A 44 -8.63 -17.27 -0.65
N GLY A 45 -7.41 -16.78 -0.48
CA GLY A 45 -6.41 -16.67 -1.56
C GLY A 45 -6.50 -15.38 -2.37
N ALA A 46 -7.00 -14.29 -1.79
CA ALA A 46 -6.90 -12.98 -2.43
C ALA A 46 -5.44 -12.58 -2.64
N ASN A 47 -5.12 -12.06 -3.83
CA ASN A 47 -3.80 -11.63 -4.20
C ASN A 47 -3.44 -10.29 -3.53
N VAL A 48 -2.63 -10.37 -2.48
CA VAL A 48 -2.11 -9.22 -1.73
C VAL A 48 -1.08 -8.40 -2.53
N ASN A 49 -0.38 -9.04 -3.46
CA ASN A 49 0.69 -8.45 -4.27
C ASN A 49 0.21 -8.02 -5.66
N ARG A 50 -1.09 -7.74 -5.79
CA ARG A 50 -1.71 -7.28 -7.03
C ARG A 50 -1.02 -6.00 -7.52
N ILE A 51 -0.61 -6.00 -8.79
CA ILE A 51 -0.03 -4.84 -9.48
C ILE A 51 -1.06 -4.23 -10.44
N LYS A 52 -1.18 -2.90 -10.44
CA LYS A 52 -2.07 -2.16 -11.34
C LYS A 52 -1.37 -1.96 -12.66
N GLU A 53 -1.86 -2.60 -13.72
CA GLU A 53 -1.16 -2.63 -15.01
C GLU A 53 -0.89 -1.23 -15.55
N SER A 54 -1.86 -0.32 -15.41
CA SER A 54 -1.75 1.06 -15.91
C SER A 54 -0.63 1.88 -15.26
N THR A 55 -0.30 1.62 -13.99
CA THR A 55 0.63 2.44 -13.19
C THR A 55 1.82 1.67 -12.63
N GLN A 56 1.81 0.35 -12.77
CA GLN A 56 2.76 -0.58 -12.14
C GLN A 56 2.79 -0.48 -10.61
N GLU A 57 1.72 0.02 -10.00
CA GLU A 57 1.62 0.15 -8.54
C GLU A 57 1.10 -1.14 -7.90
N SER A 58 1.77 -1.60 -6.87
CA SER A 58 1.24 -2.62 -5.95
C SER A 58 0.06 -2.08 -5.14
N LEU A 59 -0.81 -2.97 -4.68
CA LEU A 59 -1.90 -2.61 -3.77
C LEU A 59 -1.40 -1.85 -2.53
N LEU A 60 -0.26 -2.25 -1.95
CA LEU A 60 0.33 -1.58 -0.80
C LEU A 60 0.74 -0.13 -1.11
N GLN A 61 1.33 0.13 -2.29
CA GLN A 61 1.66 1.49 -2.73
C GLN A 61 0.40 2.33 -2.99
N ILE A 62 -0.67 1.73 -3.53
CA ILE A 62 -1.95 2.41 -3.74
C ILE A 62 -2.53 2.88 -2.39
N LEU A 63 -2.58 2.01 -1.38
CA LEU A 63 -3.06 2.37 -0.04
C LEU A 63 -2.23 3.52 0.56
N THR A 64 -0.91 3.43 0.41
CA THR A 64 0.04 4.44 0.91
C THR A 64 -0.15 5.80 0.23
N LYS A 65 -0.32 5.85 -1.10
CA LYS A 65 -0.54 7.10 -1.85
C LYS A 65 -1.86 7.79 -1.47
N ASN A 66 -2.87 7.00 -1.08
CA ASN A 66 -4.18 7.47 -0.63
C ASN A 66 -4.22 7.82 0.88
N ASN A 67 -3.08 7.82 1.58
CA ASN A 67 -2.98 8.09 3.02
C ASN A 67 -3.79 7.12 3.90
N LEU A 68 -4.02 5.89 3.44
CA LEU A 68 -4.72 4.85 4.20
C LEU A 68 -3.73 4.08 5.07
N GLU A 69 -3.15 4.77 6.06
CA GLU A 69 -2.01 4.26 6.84
C GLU A 69 -2.30 2.92 7.51
N GLU A 70 -3.44 2.79 8.19
CA GLU A 70 -3.79 1.54 8.89
C GLU A 70 -4.01 0.37 7.94
N ALA A 71 -4.59 0.62 6.75
CA ALA A 71 -4.79 -0.42 5.74
C ALA A 71 -3.46 -0.85 5.12
N ALA A 72 -2.54 0.09 4.91
CA ALA A 72 -1.20 -0.21 4.45
C ALA A 72 -0.40 -0.99 5.50
N ILE A 73 -0.50 -0.62 6.78
CA ILE A 73 0.10 -1.37 7.89
C ILE A 73 -0.45 -2.78 7.92
N PHE A 74 -1.77 -2.96 7.90
CA PHE A 74 -2.42 -4.26 7.86
C PHE A 74 -1.90 -5.10 6.69
N LEU A 75 -1.88 -4.55 5.47
CA LEU A 75 -1.46 -5.30 4.29
C LEU A 75 0.04 -5.62 4.28
N SER A 76 0.88 -4.79 4.92
CA SER A 76 2.32 -5.02 5.02
C SER A 76 2.70 -6.30 5.78
N ASP A 77 1.79 -6.82 6.61
CA ASP A 77 1.98 -8.11 7.29
C ASP A 77 1.79 -9.32 6.37
N TYR A 78 1.18 -9.14 5.19
CA TYR A 78 0.82 -10.24 4.28
C TYR A 78 1.52 -10.17 2.92
N GLY A 79 1.92 -8.96 2.48
CA GLY A 79 2.41 -8.70 1.13
C GLY A 79 3.90 -8.38 1.04
N ASP A 80 4.39 -8.31 -0.20
CA ASP A 80 5.72 -7.81 -0.52
C ASP A 80 5.74 -6.27 -0.45
N PHE A 81 6.71 -5.74 0.29
CA PHE A 81 6.95 -4.32 0.46
C PHE A 81 8.19 -3.82 -0.33
N ASN A 82 8.88 -4.70 -1.06
CA ASN A 82 10.07 -4.35 -1.83
C ASN A 82 9.77 -3.96 -3.28
N HIS A 83 8.53 -4.16 -3.75
CA HIS A 83 8.12 -3.78 -5.09
C HIS A 83 8.41 -2.29 -5.37
N VAL A 84 8.83 -2.01 -6.61
CA VAL A 84 9.07 -0.66 -7.13
C VAL A 84 8.08 -0.35 -8.24
N ASP A 85 7.46 0.82 -8.19
CA ASP A 85 6.54 1.25 -9.27
C ASP A 85 7.30 1.72 -10.52
N ALA A 86 6.57 2.19 -11.55
CA ALA A 86 7.16 2.64 -12.80
C ALA A 86 8.14 3.83 -12.65
N GLU A 87 8.07 4.57 -11.54
CA GLU A 87 8.97 5.67 -11.20
C GLU A 87 10.12 5.22 -10.28
N GLY A 88 10.19 3.94 -9.92
CA GLY A 88 11.20 3.36 -9.04
C GLY A 88 10.89 3.53 -7.55
N PHE A 89 9.70 4.01 -7.17
CA PHE A 89 9.35 4.22 -5.77
C PHE A 89 9.05 2.89 -5.08
N THR A 90 9.68 2.65 -3.94
CA THR A 90 9.22 1.63 -2.98
C THR A 90 8.10 2.18 -2.10
N VAL A 91 7.39 1.32 -1.38
CA VAL A 91 6.41 1.77 -0.37
C VAL A 91 7.06 2.67 0.69
N LEU A 92 8.30 2.40 1.10
CA LEU A 92 9.00 3.22 2.10
C LEU A 92 9.27 4.65 1.60
N HIS A 93 9.56 4.83 0.31
CA HIS A 93 9.65 6.18 -0.28
C HIS A 93 8.32 6.93 -0.18
N LEU A 94 7.22 6.26 -0.50
CA LEU A 94 5.87 6.86 -0.48
C LEU A 94 5.44 7.20 0.95
N ALA A 95 5.66 6.28 1.90
CA ALA A 95 5.34 6.48 3.31
C ALA A 95 6.11 7.68 3.89
N ALA A 96 7.41 7.78 3.57
CA ALA A 96 8.25 8.91 3.97
C ALA A 96 7.77 10.24 3.35
N LYS A 97 7.48 10.27 2.05
CA LYS A 97 6.97 11.47 1.34
C LYS A 97 5.62 11.96 1.89
N LYS A 98 4.81 11.05 2.45
CA LYS A 98 3.48 11.33 3.00
C LYS A 98 3.48 11.50 4.52
N SER A 99 4.64 11.44 5.16
CA SER A 99 4.80 11.53 6.62
C SER A 99 4.00 10.49 7.41
N LEU A 100 3.81 9.29 6.83
CA LEU A 100 3.10 8.17 7.46
C LEU A 100 4.01 7.44 8.44
N SER A 101 4.17 8.03 9.62
CA SER A 101 5.19 7.62 10.60
C SER A 101 5.00 6.20 11.13
N ASN A 102 3.76 5.74 11.32
CA ASN A 102 3.48 4.39 11.82
C ASN A 102 3.80 3.36 10.74
N LEU A 103 3.45 3.65 9.49
CA LEU A 103 3.80 2.78 8.37
C LEU A 103 5.32 2.75 8.14
N VAL A 104 6.01 3.89 8.23
CA VAL A 104 7.50 3.92 8.16
C VAL A 104 8.10 3.04 9.25
N ALA A 105 7.64 3.17 10.50
CA ALA A 105 8.12 2.34 11.60
C ALA A 105 7.89 0.84 11.33
N LYS A 106 6.68 0.49 10.89
CA LYS A 106 6.32 -0.89 10.54
C LYS A 106 7.19 -1.46 9.43
N LEU A 107 7.39 -0.71 8.35
CA LEU A 107 8.22 -1.14 7.22
C LEU A 107 9.68 -1.38 7.63
N LEU A 108 10.24 -0.53 8.49
CA LEU A 108 11.59 -0.72 9.02
C LEU A 108 11.66 -1.93 9.95
N GLU A 109 10.64 -2.17 10.78
CA GLU A 109 10.54 -3.33 11.65
C GLU A 109 10.56 -4.64 10.86
N ILE A 110 9.83 -4.71 9.74
CA ILE A 110 9.79 -5.90 8.87
C ILE A 110 10.98 -5.97 7.89
N GLY A 111 11.95 -5.06 7.99
CA GLY A 111 13.23 -5.14 7.28
C GLY A 111 13.29 -4.44 5.92
N ALA A 112 12.41 -3.47 5.64
CA ALA A 112 12.51 -2.65 4.44
C ALA A 112 13.84 -1.86 4.42
N ASN A 113 14.53 -1.87 3.28
CA ASN A 113 15.81 -1.18 3.13
C ASN A 113 15.60 0.36 3.06
N PRO A 114 16.10 1.15 4.04
CA PRO A 114 15.95 2.60 4.04
C PRO A 114 16.91 3.32 3.07
N ASN A 115 17.82 2.60 2.43
CA ASN A 115 18.85 3.16 1.54
C ASN A 115 18.56 2.93 0.06
N VAL A 116 17.36 2.43 -0.31
CA VAL A 116 16.97 2.32 -1.72
C VAL A 116 16.95 3.72 -2.33
N GLN A 117 17.58 3.88 -3.49
CA GLN A 117 17.57 5.10 -4.27
C GLN A 117 16.62 4.96 -5.45
N LEU A 118 15.84 6.01 -5.71
CA LEU A 118 15.05 6.12 -6.93
C LEU A 118 15.96 6.11 -8.16
N GLU A 119 15.51 5.46 -9.24
CA GLU A 119 16.25 5.44 -10.49
C GLU A 119 16.26 6.80 -11.22
N LYS A 120 17.31 7.00 -12.03
CA LYS A 120 17.43 7.86 -13.23
C LYS A 120 17.12 9.36 -13.18
N SER A 121 16.27 9.89 -12.30
CA SER A 121 15.88 11.31 -12.34
C SER A 121 16.03 12.06 -11.01
N GLN A 122 15.93 11.38 -9.87
CA GLN A 122 16.00 12.04 -8.56
C GLN A 122 17.09 11.48 -7.63
N MET A 123 17.45 10.19 -7.75
CA MET A 123 18.38 9.50 -6.85
C MET A 123 18.12 9.75 -5.35
N LYS A 124 16.86 10.06 -5.01
CA LYS A 124 16.42 10.28 -3.64
C LYS A 124 16.23 8.95 -2.94
N THR A 125 16.48 8.95 -1.65
CA THR A 125 16.14 7.85 -0.74
C THR A 125 14.92 8.25 0.10
N PRO A 126 14.31 7.35 0.87
CA PRO A 126 13.20 7.69 1.75
C PRO A 126 13.48 8.88 2.67
N ILE A 127 14.69 9.00 3.25
CA ILE A 127 15.02 10.14 4.14
C ILE A 127 15.04 11.48 3.40
N HIS A 128 15.49 11.51 2.15
CA HIS A 128 15.46 12.74 1.35
C HIS A 128 14.03 13.23 1.16
N LEU A 129 13.09 12.32 0.88
CA LEU A 129 11.68 12.65 0.69
C LEU A 129 11.00 13.07 2.00
N ALA A 130 11.35 12.46 3.13
CA ALA A 130 10.83 12.85 4.44
C ALA A 130 11.23 14.29 4.81
N VAL A 131 12.51 14.63 4.62
CA VAL A 131 13.02 15.98 4.91
C VAL A 131 12.35 17.03 4.01
N GLU A 132 12.16 16.74 2.73
CA GLU A 132 11.43 17.64 1.83
C GLU A 132 9.97 17.84 2.23
N ALA A 133 9.28 16.76 2.61
CA ALA A 133 7.89 16.82 3.05
C ALA A 133 7.74 17.67 4.33
N ASP A 134 8.66 17.53 5.28
CA ASP A 134 8.65 18.31 6.53
C ASP A 134 8.94 19.80 6.28
N ALA A 135 9.90 20.11 5.39
CA ALA A 135 10.19 21.48 4.99
C ALA A 135 8.98 22.18 4.32
N VAL A 136 8.24 21.47 3.47
CA VAL A 136 7.00 22.00 2.86
C VAL A 136 5.90 22.18 3.91
N GLY A 137 5.75 21.22 4.83
CA GLY A 137 4.75 21.31 5.89
C GLY A 137 4.96 22.48 6.86
N VAL A 138 6.22 22.94 7.03
CA VAL A 138 6.53 24.16 7.79
C VAL A 138 6.09 25.42 7.04
N LEU A 139 6.26 25.46 5.71
CA LEU A 139 5.89 26.63 4.88
C LEU A 139 4.39 26.79 4.70
N GLU A 140 3.62 25.70 4.69
CA GLU A 140 2.15 25.78 4.61
C GLU A 140 1.49 26.19 5.94
N LYS A 141 2.23 26.12 7.06
CA LYS A 141 1.74 26.47 8.40
C LYS A 141 2.15 27.87 8.88
N SER A 142 2.88 28.64 8.06
CA SER A 142 3.32 30.01 8.34
C SER A 142 2.51 31.04 7.56
#